data_AF-A0A2D6EU27-F1
#
_entry.id   AF-A0A2D6EU27-F1
#
_cell.length_a   1.000
_cell.length_b   1.000
_cell.length_c   1.000
_cell.angle_alpha   90.00
_cell.angle_beta   90.00
_cell.angle_gamma   90.00
#
_symmetry.space_group_name_H-M   'P 1'
#
loop_
_entity.id
_entity.type
_entity.pdbx_description
1 polymer ?
#
loop_
_entity_poly.entity_id
_entity_poly.type
_entity_poly.pdbx_seq_one_letter_code
_entity_poly.pdbx_strand_id
1 'polypeptide(L)' 'MECTLVCPVENTLEFKTLGTGKNGWSTAKLGIVIIGIYTGVVYIAGITGHWKSSITEHEFRVRLQNINSPEITHPTVGFR' A
#
# COMPACT_ATOMS: atom_id res chain seq x y z
N MET A 1 -17.65 -9.17 14.51
CA MET A 1 -16.69 -10.28 14.34
C MET A 1 -17.33 -11.57 14.84
N GLU A 2 -18.49 -11.95 14.30
CA GLU A 2 -19.26 -13.10 14.83
C GLU A 2 -18.94 -14.42 14.14
N CYS A 3 -18.44 -14.36 12.89
CA CYS A 3 -18.13 -15.56 12.11
C CYS A 3 -17.00 -16.41 12.73
N THR A 4 -16.17 -15.83 13.60
CA THR A 4 -15.03 -16.48 14.25
C THR A 4 -15.44 -17.34 15.45
N LEU A 5 -16.64 -17.13 15.99
CA LEU A 5 -17.17 -17.87 17.15
C LEU A 5 -17.78 -19.22 16.77
N VAL A 6 -18.03 -19.45 15.47
CA VAL A 6 -18.65 -20.67 14.93
C VAL A 6 -17.59 -21.69 14.48
N CYS A 7 -16.30 -21.35 14.56
CA CYS A 7 -15.24 -22.22 14.07
C CYS A 7 -15.06 -23.46 14.98
N PRO A 8 -15.22 -24.69 14.45
CA PRO A 8 -15.31 -25.92 15.25
C PRO A 8 -13.95 -26.47 15.72
N VAL A 9 -12.84 -25.80 15.41
CA VAL A 9 -11.48 -26.27 15.68
C VAL A 9 -10.75 -25.25 16.54
N GLU A 10 -10.18 -25.69 17.67
CA GLU A 10 -9.43 -24.81 18.57
C GLU A 10 -8.30 -24.08 17.84
N ASN A 11 -8.09 -22.79 18.18
CA ASN A 11 -7.02 -21.93 17.63
C ASN A 11 -7.11 -21.59 16.13
N THR A 12 -8.27 -21.74 15.48
CA THR A 12 -8.40 -21.43 14.03
C THR A 12 -8.17 -19.96 13.67
N LEU A 13 -8.21 -19.04 14.64
CA LEU A 13 -7.96 -17.60 14.48
C LEU A 13 -6.95 -17.04 15.49
N GLU A 14 -5.99 -17.86 15.94
CA GLU A 14 -4.85 -17.30 16.67
C GLU A 14 -3.96 -16.52 15.68
N PHE A 15 -4.13 -15.20 15.63
CA PHE A 15 -3.16 -14.29 15.02
C PHE A 15 -1.93 -14.20 15.94
N LYS A 16 -1.06 -15.21 15.82
CA LYS A 16 0.20 -15.22 16.53
C LYS A 16 1.23 -14.49 15.67
N THR A 17 1.51 -13.25 16.04
CA THR A 17 2.64 -12.52 15.46
C THR A 17 3.94 -13.23 15.85
N LEU A 18 4.53 -13.93 14.88
CA LEU A 18 5.83 -14.58 15.02
C LEU A 18 6.86 -13.54 15.52
N GLY A 19 7.41 -13.75 16.72
CA GLY A 19 8.41 -12.86 17.31
C GLY A 19 7.89 -11.84 18.35
N THR A 20 6.60 -11.81 18.66
CA THR A 20 6.02 -10.98 19.76
C THR A 20 5.94 -11.77 21.08
N GLY A 21 6.88 -12.69 21.31
CA GLY A 21 7.12 -13.22 22.65
C GLY A 21 7.70 -12.12 23.56
N LYS A 22 7.77 -12.39 24.88
CA LYS A 22 8.29 -11.49 25.95
C LYS A 22 9.63 -10.76 25.67
N ASN A 23 10.33 -11.09 24.58
CA ASN A 23 11.60 -10.47 24.18
C ASN A 23 11.55 -9.93 22.75
N GLY A 24 11.80 -8.63 22.60
CA GLY A 24 12.66 -8.14 21.51
C GLY A 24 12.28 -6.81 20.88
N TRP A 25 10.99 -6.60 20.60
CA TRP A 25 10.54 -5.46 19.82
C TRP A 25 9.93 -4.38 20.70
N SER A 26 10.72 -3.33 20.94
CA SER A 26 10.17 -2.05 21.38
C SER A 26 9.48 -1.37 20.20
N THR A 27 8.41 -0.62 20.47
CA THR A 27 7.71 0.23 19.48
C THR A 27 8.68 1.07 18.67
N ALA A 28 9.74 1.59 19.30
CA ALA A 28 10.76 2.38 18.62
C ALA A 28 11.54 1.56 17.57
N LYS A 29 11.94 0.33 17.91
CA LYS A 29 12.63 -0.57 16.97
C LYS A 29 11.74 -0.94 15.78
N LEU A 30 10.46 -1.21 16.05
CA LEU A 30 9.47 -1.48 15.01
C LEU A 30 9.34 -0.27 14.07
N GLY A 31 9.20 0.93 14.63
CA GLY A 31 9.13 2.17 13.86
C GLY A 31 10.34 2.37 12.95
N ILE A 32 11.56 2.17 13.48
CA ILE A 32 12.79 2.28 12.68
C ILE A 32 12.79 1.29 11.52
N VAL A 33 12.39 0.03 11.76
CA VAL A 33 12.36 -0.99 10.71
C VAL A 33 11.33 -0.66 9.63
N ILE A 34 10.14 -0.21 10.02
CA ILE A 34 9.10 0.21 9.06
C ILE A 34 9.61 1.39 8.22
N ILE A 35 10.21 2.40 8.84
CA ILE A 35 10.79 3.56 8.14
C ILE A 35 11.90 3.12 7.18
N GLY A 36 12.79 2.21 7.62
CA GLY A 36 13.87 1.69 6.80
C GLY A 36 13.37 0.91 5.58
N ILE A 37 12.37 0.04 5.76
CA ILE A 37 11.74 -0.70 4.66
C ILE A 37 11.06 0.27 3.69
N TYR A 38 10.26 1.21 4.20
CA TYR A 38 9.55 2.17 3.37
C TYR A 38 10.52 3.01 2.53
N THR A 39 11.52 3.62 3.18
CA THR A 39 12.50 4.47 2.48
C THR A 39 13.33 3.67 1.49
N GLY A 40 13.75 2.45 1.85
CA GLY A 40 14.48 1.55 0.94
C GLY A 40 13.67 1.20 -0.31
N VAL A 41 12.42 0.75 -0.14
CA VAL A 41 11.55 0.39 -1.26
C VAL A 41 11.26 1.60 -2.16
N VAL A 42 10.90 2.75 -1.58
CA VAL A 42 10.61 3.97 -2.35
C VAL A 42 11.84 4.45 -3.10
N TYR A 43 13.01 4.42 -2.47
CA TYR A 43 14.26 4.84 -3.11
C TYR A 43 14.64 3.89 -4.27
N ILE A 44 14.55 2.58 -4.07
CA ILE A 44 14.79 1.57 -5.11
C ILE A 44 13.80 1.73 -6.27
N ALA A 45 12.51 1.93 -5.97
CA ALA A 45 11.50 2.19 -6.98
C ALA A 45 11.76 3.51 -7.73
N GLY A 46 12.31 4.51 -7.04
CA GLY A 46 12.77 5.78 -7.62
C GLY A 46 13.88 5.61 -8.65
N ILE A 47 14.97 4.93 -8.28
CA ILE A 47 16.13 4.72 -9.18
C ILE A 47 15.79 3.81 -10.36
N THR A 48 14.86 2.87 -10.18
CA THR A 48 14.41 1.98 -11.27
C THR A 48 13.36 2.61 -12.18
N GLY A 49 12.93 3.85 -11.90
CA GLY A 49 11.92 4.55 -12.70
C GLY A 49 10.48 4.04 -12.50
N HIS A 50 10.23 3.16 -11.54
CA HIS A 50 8.89 2.65 -11.24
C HIS A 50 8.10 3.57 -10.31
N TRP A 51 8.77 4.44 -9.55
CA TRP A 51 8.12 5.34 -8.59
C TRP A 51 7.77 6.70 -9.18
N LYS A 52 8.60 7.21 -10.12
CA LYS A 52 8.39 8.52 -10.75
C LYS A 52 8.01 8.31 -12.21
N SER A 53 6.91 8.94 -12.63
CA SER A 53 6.53 8.98 -14.04
C SER A 53 7.61 9.68 -14.88
N SER A 54 7.80 9.20 -16.11
CA SER A 54 8.68 9.84 -17.10
C SER A 54 8.12 11.16 -17.63
N ILE A 55 6.87 11.50 -17.30
CA ILE A 55 6.19 12.73 -17.73
C ILE A 55 6.83 13.95 -17.05
N THR A 56 7.15 14.97 -17.85
CA THR A 56 7.70 16.23 -17.34
C THR A 56 6.64 17.02 -16.58
N GLU A 57 7.03 17.89 -15.65
CA GLU A 57 6.05 18.72 -14.92
C GLU A 57 5.22 19.62 -15.83
N HIS A 58 5.81 20.10 -16.93
CA HIS A 58 5.10 20.91 -17.90
C HIS A 58 4.01 20.09 -18.61
N GLU A 59 4.37 18.90 -19.09
CA GLU A 59 3.43 17.99 -19.75
C GLU A 59 2.32 17.53 -18.79
N PHE A 60 2.67 17.26 -17.54
CA PHE A 60 1.70 16.93 -16.49
C PHE A 60 0.70 18.08 -16.28
N ARG A 61 1.18 19.33 -16.19
CA ARG A 61 0.32 20.52 -16.07
C ARG A 61 -0.64 20.68 -17.26
N VAL A 62 -0.16 20.49 -18.48
CA VAL A 62 -0.99 20.54 -19.68
C VAL A 62 -2.05 19.43 -19.68
N ARG A 63 -1.70 18.21 -19.27
CA ARG A 63 -2.65 17.10 -19.16
C ARG A 63 -3.73 17.36 -18.10
N LEU A 64 -3.38 17.99 -16.98
CA LEU A 64 -4.34 18.36 -15.93
C LEU A 64 -5.43 19.32 -16.46
N GLN A 65 -5.09 20.23 -17.36
CA GLN A 65 -6.08 21.13 -17.96
C GLN A 65 -7.13 20.38 -18.80
N ASN A 66 -6.76 19.19 -19.31
CA ASN A 66 -7.62 18.34 -20.13
C ASN A 66 -8.08 17.07 -19.38
N ILE A 67 -8.13 17.11 -18.04
CA ILE A 67 -8.46 15.92 -17.22
C ILE A 67 -9.86 15.36 -17.50
N ASN A 68 -10.79 16.21 -17.96
CA ASN A 68 -12.15 15.82 -18.36
C ASN A 68 -12.25 15.36 -19.82
N SER A 69 -11.12 15.19 -20.52
CA SER A 69 -11.12 14.66 -21.87
C SER A 69 -11.71 13.24 -21.86
N PRO A 70 -12.56 12.88 -22.84
CA PRO A 70 -13.09 11.53 -22.97
C PRO A 70 -11.98 10.46 -23.12
N GLU A 71 -10.77 10.85 -23.52
CA GLU A 71 -9.61 9.95 -23.64
C GLU A 71 -9.03 9.51 -22.29
N ILE A 72 -9.24 10.29 -21.23
CA ILE A 72 -8.69 10.06 -19.87
C ILE A 72 -9.81 9.63 -18.90
N THR A 73 -11.05 9.87 -19.26
CA THR A 73 -12.21 9.55 -18.43
C THR A 73 -12.42 8.02 -18.39
N HIS A 74 -12.48 7.46 -17.18
CA HIS A 74 -12.78 6.04 -17.01
C HIS A 74 -14.16 5.74 -17.62
N PRO A 75 -14.31 4.66 -18.41
CA PRO A 75 -15.61 4.30 -18.97
C PRO A 75 -16.61 4.09 -17.83
N THR A 76 -17.76 4.77 -17.92
CA THR A 76 -18.83 4.58 -16.96
C THR A 76 -19.56 3.29 -17.35
N VAL A 77 -19.41 2.25 -16.53
CA VAL A 77 -20.19 1.03 -16.69
C VAL A 77 -21.57 1.26 -16.05
N GLY A 78 -22.63 1.23 -16.86
CA GLY A 78 -24.00 1.25 -16.35
C GLY A 78 -24.29 -0.09 -15.69
N PHE A 79 -24.35 -0.12 -14.35
CA PHE A 79 -24.91 -1.26 -13.64
C PHE A 79 -26.42 -1.27 -13.91
N ARG A 80 -26.86 -2.22 -14.73
CA ARG A 80 -28.27 -2.48 -15.01
C ARG A 80 -28.83 -3.49 -14.03
#